data_AF-A0A645J202-F1
#
_entry.id   AF-A0A645J202-F1
#
_cell.length_a   1.000
_cell.length_b   1.000
_cell.length_c   1.000
_cell.angle_alpha   90.00
_cell.angle_beta   90.00
_cell.angle_gamma   90.00
#
_symmetry.space_group_name_H-M   'P 1'
#
loop_
_entity.id
_entity.type
_entity.pdbx_description
1 polymer ?
#
loop_
_entity_poly.entity_id
_entity_poly.type
_entity_poly.pdbx_seq_one_letter_code
_entity_poly.pdbx_strand_id
1 'polypeptide(L)'
;MALMVYNGVTGQYQYLLILALLLILNREAVRGFISRKKRNQEFTKKINHGQAPWKERHRCEVCGRTEQDVPDMTFRFCSKCEGSFEYCEDHIQNHQHRTNLITMDRSARTPESIPVPDSDPNGKPEE
;
A
#
# COMPACT_ATOMS: atom_id res chain seq x y z
N MET A 1 17.35 73.37 -0.92
CA MET A 1 16.52 72.57 0.01
C MET A 1 15.40 71.79 -0.70
N ALA A 2 14.60 72.40 -1.59
CA ALA A 2 13.49 71.71 -2.29
C ALA A 2 13.92 70.54 -3.22
N LEU A 3 15.06 70.66 -3.92
CA LEU A 3 15.52 69.61 -4.85
C LEU A 3 16.06 68.35 -4.15
N MET A 4 16.53 68.44 -2.90
CA MET A 4 17.03 67.27 -2.16
C MET A 4 15.88 66.43 -1.56
N VAL A 5 14.77 67.09 -1.21
CA VAL A 5 13.53 66.39 -0.80
C VAL A 5 12.91 65.69 -2.00
N TYR A 6 12.91 66.32 -3.18
CA TYR A 6 12.36 65.72 -4.40
C TYR A 6 13.11 64.45 -4.83
N ASN A 7 14.45 64.45 -4.83
CA ASN A 7 15.26 63.28 -5.19
C ASN A 7 15.25 62.16 -4.13
N GLY A 8 15.05 62.49 -2.85
CA GLY A 8 14.92 61.49 -1.78
C GLY A 8 13.56 60.77 -1.80
N VAL A 9 12.49 61.50 -2.10
CA VAL A 9 11.12 60.99 -2.21
C VAL A 9 10.95 60.18 -3.50
N THR A 10 11.44 60.66 -4.64
CA THR A 10 11.38 59.91 -5.91
C THR A 10 12.21 58.63 -5.85
N GLY A 11 13.37 58.63 -5.17
CA GLY A 11 14.21 57.43 -5.05
C GLY A 11 13.53 56.27 -4.32
N GLN A 12 12.76 56.53 -3.25
CA GLN A 12 12.05 55.48 -2.50
C GLN A 12 10.86 54.92 -3.30
N TYR A 13 10.09 55.79 -3.95
CA TYR A 13 8.98 55.35 -4.79
C TYR A 13 9.46 54.74 -6.12
N GLN A 14 10.66 55.06 -6.59
CA GLN A 14 11.24 54.48 -7.81
C GLN A 14 11.34 52.95 -7.71
N TYR A 15 11.81 52.42 -6.58
CA TYR A 15 11.90 50.97 -6.39
C TYR A 15 10.52 50.31 -6.33
N LEU A 16 9.54 50.97 -5.73
CA LEU A 16 8.16 50.48 -5.69
C LEU A 16 7.50 50.48 -7.08
N LEU A 17 7.77 51.50 -7.89
CA LEU A 17 7.29 51.59 -9.27
C LEU A 17 7.93 50.51 -10.15
N ILE A 18 9.24 50.29 -10.01
CA ILE A 18 9.96 49.22 -10.73
C ILE A 18 9.43 47.84 -10.31
N LEU A 19 9.24 47.61 -9.01
CA LEU A 19 8.69 46.36 -8.50
C LEU A 19 7.25 46.13 -8.96
N ALA A 20 6.41 47.18 -8.97
CA ALA A 20 5.06 47.11 -9.52
C ALA A 20 5.06 46.79 -11.02
N LEU A 21 5.91 47.45 -11.82
CA LEU A 21 6.08 47.14 -13.24
C LEU A 21 6.53 45.71 -13.47
N LEU A 22 7.52 45.21 -12.72
CA LEU A 22 7.97 43.83 -12.81
C LEU A 22 6.85 42.84 -12.44
N LEU A 23 6.06 43.11 -11.39
CA LEU A 23 4.93 42.25 -11.03
C LEU A 23 3.82 42.24 -12.07
N ILE A 24 3.59 43.37 -12.75
CA ILE A 24 2.60 43.50 -13.83
C ILE A 24 3.09 42.78 -15.10
N LEU A 25 4.35 42.99 -15.50
CA LEU A 25 4.95 42.36 -16.68
C LEU A 25 5.11 40.84 -16.49
N ASN A 26 5.41 40.39 -15.27
CA ASN A 26 5.54 38.98 -14.93
C ASN A 26 4.27 38.39 -14.28
N ARG A 27 3.10 39.02 -14.50
CA ARG A 27 1.80 38.62 -13.93
C ARG A 27 1.47 37.15 -14.19
N GLU A 28 1.84 36.63 -15.36
CA GLU A 28 1.59 35.24 -15.75
C GLU A 28 2.49 34.27 -14.99
N ALA A 29 3.76 34.61 -14.81
CA ALA A 29 4.70 33.85 -14.01
C ALA A 29 4.26 33.82 -12.54
N VAL A 30 3.92 34.97 -11.96
CA VAL A 30 3.43 35.11 -10.57
C VAL A 30 2.16 34.27 -10.36
N ARG A 31 1.20 34.29 -11.29
CA ARG A 31 0.02 33.43 -11.27
C ARG A 31 0.37 31.94 -11.34
N GLY A 32 1.36 31.57 -12.14
CA GLY A 32 1.89 30.21 -12.21
C GLY A 32 2.48 29.76 -10.87
N PHE A 33 3.25 30.62 -10.19
CA PHE A 33 3.81 30.32 -8.86
C PHE A 33 2.73 30.13 -7.78
N ILE A 34 1.71 31.00 -7.74
CA ILE A 34 0.59 30.88 -6.79
C ILE A 34 -0.22 29.60 -7.05
N SER A 35 -0.52 29.31 -8.32
CA SER A 35 -1.28 28.12 -8.72
C SER A 35 -0.55 26.82 -8.40
N ARG A 36 0.78 26.80 -8.53
CA ARG A 36 1.62 25.63 -8.17
C ARG A 36 1.59 25.33 -6.67
N LYS A 37 1.60 26.36 -5.81
CA LYS A 37 1.54 26.19 -4.34
C LYS A 37 0.22 25.56 -3.89
N LYS A 38 -0.91 25.99 -4.48
CA LYS A 38 -2.24 25.43 -4.16
C LYS A 38 -2.33 23.95 -4.56
N ARG A 39 -1.85 23.59 -5.75
CA ARG A 39 -1.83 22.19 -6.22
C ARG A 39 -0.95 21.29 -5.35
N ASN A 40 0.20 21.78 -4.89
CA ASN A 40 1.08 21.02 -4.01
C ASN A 40 0.47 20.79 -2.62
N GLN A 41 -0.28 21.78 -2.10
CA GLN A 41 -1.01 21.64 -0.83
C GLN A 41 -2.19 20.66 -0.94
N GLU A 42 -2.91 20.65 -2.05
CA GLU A 42 -3.97 19.67 -2.30
C GLU A 42 -3.41 18.25 -2.48
N PHE A 43 -2.26 18.13 -3.15
CA PHE A 43 -1.56 16.85 -3.31
C PHE A 43 -1.09 16.30 -1.96
N THR A 44 -0.36 17.09 -1.17
CA THR A 44 0.11 16.68 0.18
C THR A 44 -1.03 16.27 1.11
N LYS A 45 -2.17 16.97 1.09
CA LYS A 45 -3.37 16.55 1.84
C LYS A 45 -3.89 15.19 1.37
N LYS A 46 -4.00 14.97 0.05
CA LYS A 46 -4.46 13.68 -0.49
C LYS A 46 -3.50 12.52 -0.17
N ILE A 47 -2.19 12.77 -0.19
CA ILE A 47 -1.19 11.75 0.18
C ILE A 47 -1.29 11.44 1.68
N ASN A 48 -1.39 12.45 2.53
CA ASN A 48 -1.47 12.26 3.98
C ASN A 48 -2.80 11.60 4.42
N HIS A 49 -3.89 11.81 3.70
CA HIS A 49 -5.15 11.09 3.94
C HIS A 49 -5.16 9.66 3.38
N GLY A 50 -4.32 9.36 2.38
CA GLY A 50 -4.12 8.00 1.84
C GLY A 50 -3.04 7.19 2.57
N GLN A 51 -2.17 7.86 3.32
CA GLN A 51 -1.26 7.27 4.29
C GLN A 51 -2.01 6.98 5.59
N ALA A 52 -2.95 6.03 5.54
CA ALA A 52 -3.33 5.33 6.76
C ALA A 52 -2.03 4.80 7.39
N PRO A 53 -1.80 5.00 8.70
CA PRO A 53 -0.57 4.59 9.36
C PRO A 53 -0.39 3.10 9.09
N TRP A 54 0.65 2.75 8.32
CA TRP A 54 1.00 1.40 7.90
C TRP A 54 -0.23 0.54 7.58
N LYS A 55 -0.67 0.55 6.32
CA LYS A 55 -1.60 -0.48 5.84
C LYS A 55 -0.94 -1.83 6.12
N GLU A 56 -1.34 -2.42 7.23
CA GLU A 56 -0.78 -3.61 7.83
C GLU A 56 -0.86 -4.65 6.74
N ARG A 57 0.32 -5.01 6.19
CA ARG A 57 0.39 -5.88 5.02
C ARG A 57 -0.23 -7.22 5.33
N HIS A 58 -0.14 -7.62 6.61
CA HIS A 58 -0.69 -8.84 7.12
C HIS A 58 -1.65 -8.63 8.30
N ARG A 59 -2.84 -9.22 8.17
CA ARG A 59 -3.90 -9.24 9.18
C ARG A 59 -4.61 -10.59 9.13
N CYS A 60 -4.80 -11.22 10.30
CA CYS A 60 -5.63 -12.41 10.39
C CYS A 60 -7.13 -12.07 10.34
N GLU A 61 -7.86 -12.71 9.42
CA GLU A 61 -9.33 -12.51 9.28
C GLU A 61 -10.14 -13.07 10.48
N VAL A 62 -9.59 -14.02 11.24
CA VAL A 62 -10.31 -14.68 12.35
C VAL A 62 -10.17 -13.90 13.66
N CYS A 63 -8.96 -13.49 14.03
CA CYS A 63 -8.70 -12.81 15.32
C CYS A 63 -8.29 -11.34 15.20
N GLY A 64 -8.04 -10.84 13.98
CA GLY A 64 -7.69 -9.45 13.75
C GLY A 64 -6.25 -9.04 14.06
N ARG A 65 -5.42 -9.92 14.65
CA ARG A 65 -3.99 -9.66 14.92
C ARG A 65 -3.24 -9.26 13.66
N THR A 66 -2.28 -8.36 13.80
CA THR A 66 -1.51 -7.82 12.68
C THR A 66 -0.01 -7.94 12.89
N GLU A 67 0.77 -7.72 11.83
CA GLU A 67 2.24 -7.70 11.86
C GLU A 67 2.81 -6.70 12.89
N GLN A 68 2.03 -5.67 13.27
CA GLN A 68 2.43 -4.68 14.29
C GLN A 68 2.24 -5.20 15.71
N ASP A 69 1.18 -5.98 15.96
CA ASP A 69 0.88 -6.50 17.30
C ASP A 69 1.87 -7.59 17.72
N VAL A 70 2.23 -8.47 16.78
CA VAL A 70 3.11 -9.63 17.04
C VAL A 70 4.09 -9.80 15.88
N PRO A 71 5.25 -9.11 15.89
CA PRO A 71 6.19 -9.13 14.77
C PRO A 71 6.87 -10.50 14.57
N ASP A 72 6.88 -11.35 15.59
CA ASP A 72 7.47 -12.69 15.54
C ASP A 72 6.52 -13.75 14.95
N MET A 73 5.25 -13.41 14.70
CA MET A 73 4.25 -14.37 14.25
C MET A 73 4.21 -14.46 12.71
N THR A 74 4.13 -15.68 12.18
CA THR A 74 4.03 -15.87 10.72
C THR A 74 2.58 -15.79 10.24
N PHE A 75 2.32 -14.91 9.27
CA PHE A 75 1.05 -14.85 8.54
C PHE A 75 1.18 -15.62 7.24
N ARG A 76 0.23 -16.51 6.97
CA ARG A 76 0.25 -17.41 5.81
C ARG A 76 -1.09 -17.38 5.07
N PHE A 77 -1.02 -17.49 3.75
CA PHE A 77 -2.20 -17.64 2.90
C PHE A 77 -2.71 -19.08 2.90
N CYS A 78 -4.03 -19.25 2.88
CA CYS A 78 -4.63 -20.56 2.67
C CYS A 78 -4.83 -20.85 1.18
N SER A 79 -4.14 -21.86 0.64
CA SER A 79 -4.26 -22.28 -0.77
C SER A 79 -5.62 -22.86 -1.16
N LYS A 80 -6.45 -23.20 -0.16
CA LYS A 80 -7.80 -23.75 -0.37
C LYS A 80 -8.89 -22.67 -0.35
N CYS A 81 -8.60 -21.49 0.20
CA CYS A 81 -9.52 -20.37 0.19
C CYS A 81 -9.52 -19.68 -1.18
N GLU A 82 -10.68 -19.25 -1.63
CA GLU A 82 -10.82 -18.43 -2.83
C GLU A 82 -10.65 -16.95 -2.44
N GLY A 83 -9.43 -16.44 -2.62
CA GLY A 83 -9.06 -15.05 -2.33
C GLY A 83 -7.75 -14.92 -1.53
N SER A 84 -7.27 -13.68 -1.40
CA SER A 84 -6.03 -13.36 -0.67
C SER A 84 -6.29 -13.18 0.84
N PHE A 85 -6.93 -14.16 1.48
CA PHE A 85 -7.12 -14.14 2.93
C PHE A 85 -5.91 -14.70 3.65
N GLU A 86 -5.45 -13.97 4.66
CA GLU A 86 -4.32 -14.34 5.48
C GLU A 86 -4.76 -14.75 6.89
N TYR A 87 -4.04 -15.71 7.44
CA TYR A 87 -4.29 -16.26 8.77
C TYR A 87 -2.99 -16.31 9.55
N CYS A 88 -3.08 -16.09 10.87
CA CYS A 88 -1.95 -16.36 11.76
C CYS A 88 -1.75 -17.89 11.92
N GLU A 89 -0.58 -18.28 12.41
CA GLU A 89 -0.20 -19.69 12.61
C GLU A 89 -1.27 -20.53 13.35
N ASP A 90 -1.92 -19.94 14.36
CA ASP A 90 -2.99 -20.61 15.12
C ASP A 90 -4.26 -20.90 14.30
N HIS A 91 -4.58 -20.05 13.32
CA HIS A 91 -5.86 -20.09 12.60
C HIS A 91 -5.77 -20.70 11.20
N ILE A 92 -4.57 -20.84 10.63
CA ILE A 92 -4.42 -21.42 9.29
C ILE A 92 -4.89 -22.89 9.23
N GLN A 93 -4.78 -23.64 10.32
CA GLN A 93 -5.11 -25.07 10.33
C GLN A 93 -6.62 -25.34 10.52
N ASN A 94 -7.31 -24.50 11.30
CA ASN A 94 -8.69 -24.71 11.74
C ASN A 94 -9.61 -23.54 11.38
N HIS A 95 -9.54 -23.03 10.14
CA HIS A 95 -10.46 -22.00 9.64
C HIS A 95 -11.48 -22.59 8.65
N GLN A 96 -12.62 -21.92 8.54
CA GLN A 96 -13.60 -22.23 7.52
C GLN A 96 -13.14 -21.65 6.17
N HIS A 97 -12.96 -22.53 5.19
CA HIS A 97 -12.59 -22.10 3.85
C HIS A 97 -13.72 -21.30 3.20
N ARG A 98 -13.40 -20.11 2.70
CA ARG A 98 -14.31 -19.29 1.92
C ARG A 98 -14.16 -19.67 0.45
N THR A 99 -15.17 -20.32 -0.12
CA THR A 99 -15.24 -20.67 -1.55
C THR A 99 -16.60 -20.19 -2.06
N ASN A 100 -16.65 -19.58 -3.24
CA ASN A 100 -17.91 -19.12 -3.86
C ASN A 100 -18.71 -20.27 -4.52
N LEU A 101 -18.25 -21.51 -4.37
CA LEU A 101 -18.91 -22.69 -4.90
C LEU A 101 -19.18 -23.66 -3.76
N ILE A 102 -20.48 -23.90 -3.57
CA ILE A 102 -21.07 -24.87 -2.66
C ILE A 102 -20.35 -26.22 -2.86
N THR A 103 -19.65 -26.66 -1.81
CA THR A 103 -19.22 -28.04 -1.53
C THR A 103 -18.79 -28.89 -2.75
N MET A 104 -17.50 -28.92 -3.03
CA MET A 104 -16.86 -30.16 -3.47
C MET A 104 -16.15 -30.75 -2.26
N ASP A 105 -16.96 -31.23 -1.33
CA ASP A 105 -16.60 -32.28 -0.38
C ASP A 105 -15.91 -33.39 -1.20
N ARG A 106 -14.64 -33.65 -0.88
CA ARG A 106 -13.85 -34.77 -1.41
C ARG A 106 -13.87 -35.98 -0.45
N SER A 107 -14.76 -36.00 0.54
CA SER A 107 -14.94 -37.12 1.48
C SER A 107 -15.66 -38.32 0.88
N ALA A 108 -16.12 -38.25 -0.37
CA ALA A 108 -16.57 -39.43 -1.14
C ALA A 108 -15.48 -40.07 -2.03
N ARG A 109 -14.19 -39.83 -1.78
CA ARG A 109 -13.12 -40.60 -2.42
C ARG A 109 -12.36 -41.39 -1.37
N THR A 110 -12.85 -42.60 -1.11
CA THR A 110 -12.02 -43.68 -0.60
C THR A 110 -10.73 -43.72 -1.42
N PRO A 111 -9.55 -43.87 -0.82
CA PRO A 111 -8.39 -44.31 -1.57
C PRO A 111 -8.70 -45.76 -1.97
N GLU A 112 -9.31 -45.93 -3.15
CA GLU A 112 -9.24 -47.20 -3.86
C GLU A 112 -7.76 -47.55 -3.93
N SER A 113 -7.48 -48.69 -3.30
CA SER A 113 -6.24 -49.44 -3.35
C SER A 113 -5.59 -49.32 -4.72
N ILE A 114 -4.52 -48.54 -4.80
CA ILE A 114 -3.46 -48.85 -5.75
C ILE A 114 -3.02 -50.27 -5.36
N PRO A 115 -3.12 -51.28 -6.25
CA PRO A 115 -2.54 -52.59 -5.96
C PRO A 115 -1.04 -52.34 -5.75
N VAL A 116 -0.59 -52.48 -4.50
CA VAL A 116 0.83 -52.52 -4.22
C VAL A 116 1.30 -53.83 -4.86
N PRO A 117 2.21 -53.80 -5.86
CA PRO A 117 2.79 -55.05 -6.34
C PRO A 117 3.48 -55.70 -5.15
N ASP A 118 3.09 -56.95 -4.86
CA ASP A 118 3.64 -57.72 -3.77
C ASP A 118 5.16 -57.67 -3.83
N SER A 119 5.76 -57.13 -2.77
CA SER A 119 7.20 -57.22 -2.57
C SER A 119 7.54 -58.68 -2.33
N ASP A 120 8.04 -59.35 -3.38
CA ASP A 120 8.47 -60.74 -3.35
C ASP A 120 9.62 -60.91 -2.34
N PRO A 121 9.43 -61.62 -1.22
CA PRO A 121 10.43 -61.78 -0.20
C PRO A 121 11.05 -63.18 -0.33
N ASN A 122 11.68 -63.49 -1.46
CA ASN A 122 12.54 -64.66 -1.49
C ASN A 122 13.67 -64.51 -2.50
N GLY A 123 14.83 -64.11 -1.97
CA GLY A 123 16.08 -64.42 -2.63
C GLY A 123 16.24 -65.94 -2.70
N LYS A 124 16.34 -66.47 -3.91
CA LYS A 124 16.97 -67.76 -4.15
C LYS A 124 17.93 -67.62 -5.33
N PRO A 125 19.22 -67.95 -5.16
CA PRO A 125 20.13 -68.12 -6.28
C PRO A 125 19.90 -69.51 -6.86
N GLU A 126 19.61 -69.62 -8.15
CA GLU A 126 19.62 -70.90 -8.87
C GLU A 126 20.34 -70.72 -10.21
N GLU A 127 21.54 -71.29 -10.23
CA GLU A 127 22.45 -71.77 -11.30
C GLU A 127 22.50 -71.11 -12.68
#